data_AF-A0AAV6TS87-F1
#
_entry.id   AF-A0AAV6TS87-F1
#
_cell.length_a   1.000
_cell.length_b   1.000
_cell.length_c   1.000
_cell.angle_alpha   90.00
_cell.angle_beta   90.00
_cell.angle_gamma   90.00
#
_symmetry.space_group_name_H-M   'P 1'
#
loop_
_entity.id
_entity.type
_entity.pdbx_description
1 polymer ?
#
loop_
_entity_poly.entity_id
_entity_poly.type
_entity_poly.pdbx_seq_one_letter_code
_entity_poly.pdbx_strand_id
1 'polypeptide(L)' 'MKMCIRIGTSEPMQKAVGSRHLSNLVPGCEKLTGDSYVECVKIHIIVTTNHQVGTAKIGDPKDPTTVVDPELR' A
#
# COMPACT_ATOMS: atom_id res chain seq x y z
N MET A 1 -0.03 5.86 1.30
CA MET A 1 1.16 6.71 1.54
C MET A 1 0.86 8.07 2.17
N LYS A 2 -0.25 8.77 1.84
CA LYS A 2 -0.58 10.08 2.46
C LYS A 2 -0.58 10.05 4.00
N MET A 3 -1.16 9.01 4.61
CA MET A 3 -1.12 8.84 6.07
C MET A 3 0.31 8.66 6.59
N CYS A 4 1.13 7.85 5.91
CA CYS A 4 2.55 7.66 6.25
C CYS A 4 3.31 8.99 6.20
N ILE A 5 3.05 9.84 5.20
CA ILE A 5 3.61 11.19 5.10
C ILE A 5 3.19 12.02 6.32
N ARG A 6 1.89 12.10 6.64
CA ARG A 6 1.39 12.85 7.81
C ARG A 6 2.02 12.39 9.12
N ILE A 7 2.15 11.08 9.33
CA ILE A 7 2.80 10.51 10.52
C ILE A 7 4.29 10.87 10.51
N GLY A 8 4.97 10.63 9.39
CA GLY A 8 6.41 10.89 9.22
C GLY A 8 6.82 12.36 9.37
N THR A 9 5.91 13.28 9.07
CA THR A 9 6.11 14.74 9.21
C THR A 9 5.47 15.32 10.47
N SER A 10 4.94 14.49 11.36
CA SER A 10 4.39 14.97 12.64
C SER A 10 5.50 15.48 13.55
N GLU A 11 5.19 16.44 14.41
CA GLU A 11 6.17 17.03 15.33
C GLU A 11 6.87 15.97 16.21
N PRO A 12 6.18 15.00 16.85
CA PRO A 12 6.86 13.98 17.65
C PRO A 12 7.82 13.15 16.81
N MET A 13 7.43 12.80 15.57
CA MET A 13 8.24 11.98 14.68
C MET A 13 9.48 12.74 14.19
N GLN A 14 9.37 14.05 13.96
CA GLN A 14 10.52 14.88 13.58
C GLN A 14 11.44 15.17 14.77
N LYS A 15 10.90 15.55 15.95
CA LYS A 15 11.70 15.97 17.10
C LYS A 15 12.31 14.80 17.90
N ALA A 16 11.55 13.73 18.13
CA ALA A 16 12.01 12.62 18.96
C ALA A 16 12.76 11.54 18.16
N VAL A 17 12.36 11.30 16.91
CA VAL A 17 12.94 10.25 16.06
C VAL A 17 13.88 10.80 15.00
N GLY A 18 13.83 12.11 14.71
CA GLY A 18 14.65 12.71 13.65
C GLY A 18 14.16 12.34 12.24
N SER A 19 12.88 11.99 12.10
CA SER A 19 12.29 11.64 10.81
C SER A 19 12.37 12.80 9.83
N ARG A 20 12.74 12.48 8.59
CA ARG A 20 12.87 13.42 7.48
C ARG A 20 12.47 12.72 6.19
N HIS A 21 11.95 13.49 5.23
CA HIS A 21 11.72 12.94 3.91
C HIS A 21 13.04 12.58 3.23
N LEU A 22 13.00 11.49 2.44
CA LEU A 22 14.08 11.15 1.53
C LEU A 22 14.24 12.30 0.52
N SER A 23 15.45 12.79 0.39
CA SER A 23 15.81 13.84 -0.56
C SER A 23 15.85 13.34 -2.01
N ASN A 24 16.06 12.05 -2.20
CA ASN A 24 16.10 11.43 -3.52
C ASN A 24 14.67 11.20 -4.02
N LEU A 25 14.40 11.66 -5.25
CA LEU A 25 13.15 11.35 -5.94
C LEU A 25 13.17 9.91 -6.42
N VAL A 26 11.99 9.30 -6.48
CA VAL A 26 11.84 7.94 -7.03
C VAL A 26 12.07 7.98 -8.54
N PRO A 27 12.95 7.10 -9.08
CA PRO A 27 13.21 7.03 -10.51
C PRO A 27 11.92 6.88 -11.33
N GLY A 28 11.74 7.74 -12.34
CA GLY A 28 10.55 7.79 -13.19
C GLY A 28 9.44 8.73 -12.70
N CYS A 29 9.56 9.28 -11.49
CA CYS A 29 8.57 10.20 -10.90
C CYS A 29 9.10 11.63 -10.73
N GLU A 30 10.28 11.97 -11.27
CA GLU A 30 11.04 13.18 -10.93
C GLU A 30 10.33 14.50 -11.29
N LYS A 31 9.46 14.45 -12.30
CA LYS A 31 8.72 15.63 -12.80
C LYS A 31 7.37 15.84 -12.13
N LEU A 32 6.96 14.93 -11.24
CA LEU A 32 5.64 14.95 -10.60
C LEU A 32 5.72 15.55 -9.20
N THR A 33 4.63 16.15 -8.74
CA THR A 33 4.52 16.73 -7.40
C THR A 33 3.17 16.39 -6.76
N GLY A 34 3.07 16.53 -5.44
CA GLY A 34 1.82 16.31 -4.71
C GLY A 34 1.24 14.92 -4.93
N ASP A 35 -0.06 14.85 -5.23
CA ASP A 35 -0.79 13.58 -5.36
C ASP A 35 -0.35 12.74 -6.56
N SER A 36 0.00 13.37 -7.69
CA SER A 36 0.47 12.65 -8.89
C SER A 36 1.84 12.02 -8.65
N TYR A 37 2.71 12.67 -7.88
CA TYR A 37 3.96 12.06 -7.40
C TYR A 37 3.67 10.84 -6.53
N VAL A 38 2.79 10.98 -5.54
CA VAL A 38 2.40 9.88 -4.65
C VAL A 38 1.78 8.72 -5.43
N GLU A 39 1.06 8.99 -6.51
CA GLU A 39 0.53 7.99 -7.41
C GLU A 39 1.61 7.23 -8.16
N CYS A 40 2.52 7.94 -8.82
CA CYS A 40 3.65 7.35 -9.52
C CYS A 40 4.51 6.49 -8.59
N VAL A 41 4.83 7.00 -7.39
CA VAL A 41 5.64 6.27 -6.41
C VAL A 41 5.01 4.92 -6.07
N LYS A 42 3.68 4.84 -5.86
CA LYS A 42 3.00 3.58 -5.50
C LYS A 42 3.25 2.46 -6.53
N ILE A 43 3.45 2.79 -7.80
CA ILE A 43 3.70 1.80 -8.85
C ILE A 43 5.16 1.35 -8.82
N HIS A 44 6.10 2.27 -8.63
CA HIS A 44 7.53 1.98 -8.72
C HIS A 44 8.13 1.33 -7.46
N ILE A 45 7.57 1.59 -6.27
CA ILE A 45 8.13 1.09 -5.01
C ILE A 45 7.32 -0.03 -4.38
N ILE A 46 6.29 -0.53 -5.06
CA ILE A 46 5.44 -1.59 -4.52
C ILE A 46 6.28 -2.84 -4.25
N VAL A 47 6.07 -3.43 -3.07
CA VAL A 47 6.65 -4.71 -2.69
C VAL A 47 5.53 -5.65 -2.28
N THR A 48 5.71 -6.93 -2.56
CA THR A 48 4.79 -7.97 -2.07
C THR A 48 4.89 -8.05 -0.54
N THR A 49 3.74 -8.11 0.12
CA THR A 49 3.64 -8.31 1.57
C THR A 49 3.56 -9.79 1.95
N ASN A 50 3.72 -10.70 0.97
CA ASN A 50 3.63 -12.15 1.12
C ASN A 50 2.30 -12.63 1.77
N HIS A 51 1.22 -11.86 1.56
CA HIS A 51 -0.13 -12.15 2.05
C HIS A 51 -1.10 -12.43 0.89
N GLN A 52 -0.67 -13.22 -0.10
CA GLN A 52 -1.55 -13.67 -1.17
C GLN A 52 -2.55 -14.68 -0.60
N VAL A 53 -3.85 -14.39 -0.75
CA VAL A 53 -4.96 -15.22 -0.27
C VAL A 53 -6.11 -15.19 -1.28
N GLY A 54 -7.12 -16.03 -1.08
CA GLY A 54 -8.36 -15.99 -1.87
C GLY A 54 -8.34 -16.77 -3.18
N THR A 55 -7.33 -17.63 -3.41
CA THR A 55 -7.29 -18.55 -4.56
C THR A 55 -8.38 -19.62 -4.52
N ALA A 56 -8.85 -19.98 -3.31
CA ALA A 56 -10.03 -20.81 -3.07
C ALA A 56 -11.01 -20.01 -2.19
N LYS A 57 -11.87 -19.21 -2.84
CA LYS A 57 -12.79 -18.30 -2.16
C LYS A 57 -13.92 -19.08 -1.46
N ILE A 58 -14.11 -18.84 -0.16
CA ILE A 58 -15.31 -19.25 0.59
C ILE A 58 -16.45 -18.30 0.26
N GLY A 59 -17.64 -18.81 -0.07
CA GLY A 59 -18.76 -17.95 -0.47
C GLY A 59 -20.12 -18.65 -0.52
N ASP A 60 -21.12 -17.92 -1.03
CA ASP A 60 -22.46 -18.44 -1.24
C ASP A 60 -22.44 -19.53 -2.33
N PRO A 61 -23.09 -20.70 -2.14
CA PRO A 61 -23.20 -21.74 -3.17
C PRO A 61 -23.85 -21.29 -4.47
N LYS A 62 -24.61 -20.19 -4.46
CA LYS A 62 -25.23 -19.58 -5.64
C LYS A 62 -24.32 -18.58 -6.36
N ASP A 63 -23.22 -18.15 -5.73
CA ASP A 63 -22.20 -17.34 -6.39
C ASP A 63 -21.30 -18.25 -7.25
N PRO A 64 -21.30 -18.12 -8.59
CA PRO A 64 -20.53 -18.99 -9.47
C PRO A 64 -19.01 -18.85 -9.31
N THR A 65 -18.53 -17.88 -8.54
CA THR A 65 -17.10 -17.68 -8.24
C THR A 65 -16.69 -18.27 -6.88
N THR A 66 -17.60 -18.91 -6.15
CA THR A 66 -17.32 -19.66 -4.92
C THR A 66 -16.56 -20.95 -5.27
N VAL A 67 -15.50 -21.24 -4.51
CA VAL A 67 -14.70 -22.47 -4.66
C VAL A 67 -15.01 -23.48 -3.54
N VAL A 68 -15.25 -22.98 -2.33
CA VAL A 68 -15.60 -23.82 -1.16
C VAL A 68 -16.79 -23.24 -0.40
N ASP A 69 -17.59 -24.09 0.23
CA ASP A 69 -18.74 -23.68 1.06
C ASP A 69 -18.30 -23.12 2.44
N PRO A 70 -19.21 -22.57 3.27
CA PRO A 70 -18.89 -22.08 4.62
C PRO A 70 -18.30 -23.13 5.57
N GLU A 71 -18.52 -24.41 5.28
CA GLU A 71 -17.96 -25.57 5.96
C GLU A 71 -16.63 -26.07 5.35
N LEU A 72 -16.08 -25.32 4.37
CA LEU A 72 -14.82 -25.59 3.65
C LEU A 72 -14.84 -26.82 2.73
N ARG A 73 -16.02 -27.26 2.30
CA ARG A 73 -16.18 -28.34 1.34
C ARG A 73 -16.14 -27.86 -0.11
#